data_AF-A0A936QB98-F1
#
_entry.id   AF-A0A936QB98-F1
#
_cell.length_a   1.000
_cell.length_b   1.000
_cell.length_c   1.000
_cell.angle_alpha   90.00
_cell.angle_beta   90.00
_cell.angle_gamma   90.00
#
_symmetry.space_group_name_H-M   'P 1'
#
loop_
_entity.id
_entity.type
_entity.pdbx_description
1 polymer ?
#
loop_
_entity_poly.entity_id
_entity_poly.type
_entity_poly.pdbx_seq_one_letter_code
_entity_poly.pdbx_strand_id
1 'polypeptide(L)'
;MSTSSSRARNLRPVAVLAAIAAIAASPAPPAPRVTPAPTTRPAAAATPPPARPLQSWKESPAKRALQRFLKEIEASGNSGEAPADVRVAVFATEGVLWDSGGVSLEDAWALDRLRSLAPTKPEWASTPPFPALLGNDPAALAALSPADLARLSAAALAGLDQDEIRTQVLAWVRVAPPGRHAPADLARPAMRELLELLRTWNFRSYVVSDGPAEVTRALVEALYDLPAYRVIAPLSQIEVRDQGVRTRFVFSGEPAPPPSGASRLRTVVHHLGVRPLLVAGARESDGPLLEWASGRKAPFLALGFREAGAPSGSRTRPLPTAFSGARWTVVTPSEYWLSPPIRPAAPGK
;
A
#
# COMPACT_ATOMS: atom_id res chain seq x y z
N MET A 1 38.62 -35.46 -37.82
CA MET A 1 40.01 -35.68 -38.27
C MET A 1 40.18 -34.99 -39.62
N SER A 2 41.37 -34.43 -39.89
CA SER A 2 41.79 -33.57 -41.02
C SER A 2 41.44 -32.08 -40.89
N THR A 3 42.44 -31.27 -40.51
CA THR A 3 43.24 -30.30 -41.34
C THR A 3 42.59 -28.91 -41.25
N SER A 4 43.24 -27.74 -41.21
CA SER A 4 44.57 -27.29 -41.61
C SER A 4 44.85 -25.91 -40.97
N SER A 5 46.12 -25.67 -40.63
CA SER A 5 46.90 -24.41 -40.72
C SER A 5 46.18 -23.06 -40.94
N SER A 6 46.56 -22.02 -40.16
CA SER A 6 47.38 -20.89 -40.68
C SER A 6 47.38 -19.62 -39.81
N ARG A 7 48.58 -19.26 -39.35
CA ARG A 7 49.18 -17.91 -39.22
C ARG A 7 48.41 -16.78 -38.51
N ALA A 8 48.91 -16.45 -37.32
CA ALA A 8 48.87 -15.10 -36.76
C ALA A 8 49.84 -14.16 -37.51
N ARG A 9 49.38 -12.96 -37.88
CA ARG A 9 50.21 -11.85 -38.38
C ARG A 9 50.13 -10.67 -37.42
N ASN A 10 51.30 -10.17 -37.07
CA ASN A 10 51.59 -8.96 -36.30
C ASN A 10 51.03 -7.68 -36.96
N LEU A 11 50.54 -6.74 -36.16
CA LEU A 11 50.50 -5.31 -36.51
C LEU A 11 50.99 -4.46 -35.33
N ARG A 12 51.93 -3.57 -35.63
CA ARG A 12 52.64 -2.62 -34.75
C ARG A 12 51.75 -1.39 -34.44
N PRO A 13 51.97 -0.65 -33.33
CA PRO A 13 51.32 0.63 -33.12
C PRO A 13 52.07 1.77 -33.84
N VAL A 14 51.32 2.66 -34.48
CA VAL A 14 51.82 3.89 -35.10
C VAL A 14 51.67 5.04 -34.09
N ALA A 15 52.77 5.72 -33.80
CA ALA A 15 52.82 6.99 -33.09
C ALA A 15 52.56 8.14 -34.09
N VAL A 16 51.82 9.18 -33.67
CA VAL A 16 51.72 10.45 -34.40
C VAL A 16 51.99 11.60 -33.42
N LEU A 17 52.94 12.44 -33.82
CA LEU A 17 53.45 13.63 -33.15
C LEU A 17 52.60 14.88 -33.45
N ALA A 18 52.77 15.90 -32.60
CA ALA A 18 52.10 17.21 -32.58
C ALA A 18 52.44 18.17 -33.76
N ALA A 19 51.58 19.17 -34.01
CA ALA A 19 51.91 20.62 -33.96
C ALA A 19 50.80 21.59 -34.50
N ILE A 20 50.42 22.56 -33.65
CA ILE A 20 50.28 24.04 -33.85
C ILE A 20 49.36 24.62 -34.96
N ALA A 21 48.40 25.48 -34.58
CA ALA A 21 48.34 26.91 -35.00
C ALA A 21 47.13 27.68 -34.41
N ALA A 22 47.39 28.93 -34.01
CA ALA A 22 46.48 29.90 -33.43
C ALA A 22 45.59 30.59 -34.49
N ILE A 23 44.36 30.95 -34.12
CA ILE A 23 43.52 31.91 -34.86
C ILE A 23 42.94 32.95 -33.88
N ALA A 24 42.98 34.19 -34.34
CA ALA A 24 42.84 35.45 -33.64
C ALA A 24 41.51 35.67 -32.89
N ALA A 25 41.62 36.41 -31.79
CA ALA A 25 40.49 36.99 -31.05
C ALA A 25 39.90 38.17 -31.83
N SER A 26 38.58 38.16 -32.01
CA SER A 26 37.79 39.31 -32.47
C SER A 26 36.79 39.67 -31.36
N PRO A 27 36.60 40.95 -31.00
CA PRO A 27 35.73 41.33 -29.90
C PRO A 27 34.25 41.21 -30.31
N ALA A 28 33.46 40.57 -29.46
CA ALA A 28 32.01 40.46 -29.62
C ALA A 28 31.32 41.84 -29.48
N PRO A 29 30.25 42.14 -30.23
CA PRO A 29 29.51 43.39 -30.09
C PRO A 29 28.76 43.46 -28.75
N PRO A 30 28.56 44.65 -28.18
CA PRO A 30 27.87 44.80 -26.91
C PRO A 30 26.38 44.42 -27.03
N ALA A 31 25.91 43.59 -26.10
CA ALA A 31 24.51 43.18 -26.01
C ALA A 31 23.58 44.40 -25.72
N PRO A 32 22.36 44.42 -26.27
CA PRO A 32 21.42 45.50 -26.01
C PRO A 32 21.00 45.54 -24.53
N ARG A 33 21.01 46.74 -23.93
CA ARG A 33 20.51 46.96 -22.57
C ARG A 33 18.99 46.74 -22.55
N VAL A 34 18.57 45.63 -21.97
CA VAL A 34 17.16 45.41 -21.59
C VAL A 34 16.93 46.11 -20.24
N THR A 35 16.17 47.19 -20.24
CA THR A 35 15.62 47.78 -19.02
C THR A 35 14.64 46.79 -18.37
N PRO A 36 14.79 46.42 -17.09
CA PRO A 36 13.85 45.53 -16.44
C PRO A 36 12.52 46.24 -16.20
N ALA A 37 11.43 45.61 -16.63
CA ALA A 37 10.07 46.02 -16.25
C ALA A 37 9.88 45.87 -14.73
N PRO A 38 9.04 46.71 -14.09
CA PRO A 38 8.80 46.62 -12.66
C PRO A 38 8.24 45.25 -12.30
N THR A 39 8.99 44.50 -11.49
CA THR A 39 8.58 43.19 -10.99
C THR A 39 7.51 43.40 -9.93
N THR A 40 6.24 43.19 -10.29
CA THR A 40 5.19 42.97 -9.30
C THR A 40 5.50 41.67 -8.57
N ARG A 41 5.94 41.80 -7.31
CA ARG A 41 6.16 40.67 -6.41
C ARG A 41 4.84 39.89 -6.31
N PRO A 42 4.80 38.59 -6.66
CA PRO A 42 3.61 37.78 -6.39
C PRO A 42 3.35 37.87 -4.88
N ALA A 43 2.11 38.20 -4.49
CA ALA A 43 1.70 38.06 -3.10
C ALA A 43 2.04 36.63 -2.68
N ALA A 44 2.80 36.49 -1.59
CA ALA A 44 3.10 35.19 -1.02
C ALA A 44 1.76 34.47 -0.81
N ALA A 45 1.56 33.36 -1.53
CA ALA A 45 0.44 32.48 -1.26
C ALA A 45 0.52 32.13 0.22
N ALA A 46 -0.51 32.51 0.99
CA ALA A 46 -0.58 32.17 2.38
C ALA A 46 -0.43 30.66 2.50
N THR A 47 0.63 30.20 3.17
CA THR A 47 0.76 28.82 3.57
C THR A 47 -0.53 28.46 4.32
N PRO A 48 -1.27 27.41 3.92
CA PRO A 48 -2.43 26.99 4.67
C PRO A 48 -1.98 26.79 6.14
N PRO A 49 -2.79 27.19 7.12
CA PRO A 49 -2.46 26.95 8.52
C PRO A 49 -2.12 25.47 8.70
N PRO A 50 -1.12 25.11 9.53
CA PRO A 50 -0.79 23.72 9.75
C PRO A 50 -2.08 22.99 10.13
N ALA A 51 -2.42 21.96 9.34
CA ALA A 51 -3.60 21.15 9.62
C ALA A 51 -3.52 20.71 11.08
N ARG A 52 -4.54 21.02 11.89
CA ARG A 52 -4.50 20.60 13.29
C ARG A 52 -4.46 19.07 13.28
N PRO A 53 -3.55 18.43 14.03
CA PRO A 53 -3.47 16.98 14.02
C PRO A 53 -4.79 16.39 14.53
N LEU A 54 -5.26 15.35 13.84
CA LEU A 54 -6.46 14.58 14.22
C LEU A 54 -7.78 15.40 14.22
N GLN A 55 -8.01 16.24 13.20
CA GLN A 55 -9.26 16.99 13.03
C GLN A 55 -10.49 16.11 12.82
N SER A 56 -10.35 15.01 12.08
CA SER A 56 -11.42 14.04 11.81
C SER A 56 -11.70 13.13 13.00
N TRP A 57 -10.80 13.10 13.99
CA TRP A 57 -11.02 12.38 15.24
C TRP A 57 -11.83 13.26 16.20
N LYS A 58 -13.02 12.80 16.56
CA LYS A 58 -13.84 13.45 17.60
C LYS A 58 -13.17 13.30 18.96
N GLU A 59 -13.56 14.15 19.91
CA GLU A 59 -13.11 14.01 21.30
C GLU A 59 -13.66 12.71 21.90
N SER A 60 -12.81 11.68 21.95
CA SER A 60 -13.18 10.31 22.28
C SER A 60 -12.12 9.62 23.15
N PRO A 61 -12.44 8.45 23.74
CA PRO A 61 -11.43 7.62 24.40
C PRO A 61 -10.24 7.31 23.50
N ALA A 62 -10.46 7.00 22.22
CA ALA A 62 -9.39 6.72 21.27
C ALA A 62 -8.47 7.92 21.03
N LYS A 63 -9.03 9.12 20.81
CA LYS A 63 -8.23 10.34 20.62
C LYS A 63 -7.41 10.68 21.87
N ARG A 64 -8.00 10.52 23.06
CA ARG A 64 -7.29 10.72 24.34
C ARG A 64 -6.18 9.69 24.55
N ALA A 65 -6.40 8.43 24.14
CA ALA A 65 -5.39 7.39 24.21
C ALA A 65 -4.20 7.70 23.27
N LEU A 66 -4.47 8.14 22.04
CA LEU A 66 -3.44 8.61 21.11
C LEU A 66 -2.61 9.76 21.69
N GLN A 67 -3.26 10.79 22.24
CA GLN A 67 -2.56 11.93 22.85
C GLN A 67 -1.73 11.52 24.07
N ARG A 68 -2.26 10.62 24.90
CA ARG A 68 -1.54 10.10 26.08
C ARG A 68 -0.31 9.30 25.65
N PHE A 69 -0.47 8.39 24.69
CA PHE A 69 0.62 7.59 24.14
C PHE A 69 1.76 8.48 23.62
N LEU A 70 1.46 9.54 22.87
CA LEU A 70 2.50 10.45 22.38
C LEU A 70 3.22 11.19 23.52
N LYS A 71 2.50 11.63 24.56
CA LYS A 71 3.12 12.22 25.77
C LYS A 71 4.01 11.23 26.51
N GLU A 72 3.60 9.97 26.62
CA GLU A 72 4.41 8.91 27.23
C GLU A 72 5.67 8.63 26.41
N ILE A 73 5.57 8.62 25.07
CA ILE A 73 6.73 8.50 24.18
C ILE A 73 7.70 9.65 24.37
N GLU A 74 7.20 10.90 24.43
CA GLU A 74 8.03 12.09 24.70
C GLU A 74 8.76 11.99 26.04
N ALA A 75 8.04 11.63 27.10
CA ALA A 75 8.62 11.43 28.44
C ALA A 75 9.66 10.31 28.45
N SER A 76 9.41 9.20 27.74
CA SER A 76 10.34 8.06 27.65
C SER A 76 11.56 8.33 26.77
N GLY A 77 11.49 9.31 25.88
CA GLY A 77 12.64 9.78 25.10
C GLY A 77 13.77 10.32 25.98
N ASN A 78 13.43 10.80 27.18
CA ASN A 78 14.39 11.21 28.21
C ASN A 78 14.87 10.03 29.10
N SER A 79 14.25 8.85 29.02
CA SER A 79 14.59 7.65 29.81
C SER A 79 15.31 6.55 29.02
N GLY A 80 15.49 6.71 27.70
CA GLY A 80 16.29 5.80 26.86
C GLY A 80 15.62 4.50 26.42
N GLU A 81 14.33 4.28 26.71
CA GLU A 81 13.66 2.99 26.44
C GLU A 81 13.07 2.83 25.02
N ALA A 82 13.05 3.89 24.22
CA ALA A 82 12.74 3.81 22.78
C ALA A 82 13.39 4.96 22.01
N PRO A 83 14.65 4.82 21.57
CA PRO A 83 15.26 5.79 20.68
C PRO A 83 14.43 5.95 19.40
N ALA A 84 14.52 7.12 18.75
CA ALA A 84 13.65 7.46 17.61
C ALA A 84 13.75 6.43 16.45
N ASP A 85 14.89 5.74 16.37
CA ASP A 85 15.18 4.67 15.42
C ASP A 85 14.37 3.38 15.64
N VAL A 86 13.58 3.24 16.72
CA VAL A 86 12.68 2.08 16.95
C VAL A 86 11.19 2.45 16.97
N ARG A 87 10.83 3.67 16.53
CA ARG A 87 9.43 4.10 16.45
C ARG A 87 8.72 3.48 15.26
N VAL A 88 8.12 2.31 15.48
CA VAL A 88 7.40 1.56 14.45
C VAL A 88 5.91 1.48 14.77
N ALA A 89 5.09 1.77 13.76
CA ALA A 89 3.64 1.60 13.81
C ALA A 89 3.20 0.61 12.72
N VAL A 90 2.22 -0.25 13.01
CA VAL A 90 1.68 -1.22 12.05
C VAL A 90 0.17 -1.08 11.95
N PHE A 91 -0.33 -0.99 10.73
CA PHE A 91 -1.74 -0.83 10.42
C PHE A 91 -2.23 -2.00 9.57
N ALA A 92 -3.31 -2.64 9.99
CA ALA A 92 -4.09 -3.46 9.08
C ALA A 92 -4.71 -2.59 7.97
N THR A 93 -5.12 -3.20 6.87
CA THR A 93 -5.83 -2.52 5.78
C THR A 93 -7.32 -2.40 6.08
N GLU A 94 -8.06 -3.45 5.76
CA GLU A 94 -9.51 -3.53 5.82
C GLU A 94 -10.04 -3.30 7.25
N GLY A 95 -11.01 -2.41 7.37
CA GLY A 95 -11.61 -2.07 8.66
C GLY A 95 -10.73 -1.16 9.52
N VAL A 96 -9.54 -0.77 9.06
CA VAL A 96 -8.63 0.19 9.71
C VAL A 96 -8.35 1.38 8.83
N LEU A 97 -7.67 1.20 7.69
CA LEU A 97 -7.36 2.26 6.73
C LEU A 97 -8.60 2.61 5.91
N TRP A 98 -9.21 1.63 5.27
CA TRP A 98 -10.44 1.80 4.49
C TRP A 98 -11.54 0.83 4.96
N ASP A 99 -12.76 1.11 4.55
CA ASP A 99 -13.88 0.19 4.77
C ASP A 99 -13.96 -0.86 3.66
N SER A 100 -14.27 -2.09 4.08
CA SER A 100 -14.35 -3.22 3.14
C SER A 100 -15.60 -3.22 2.29
N GLY A 101 -16.68 -2.54 2.69
CA GLY A 101 -17.96 -2.59 1.96
C GLY A 101 -18.50 -4.00 1.66
N GLY A 102 -17.95 -5.05 2.31
CA GLY A 102 -18.23 -6.47 2.06
C GLY A 102 -17.18 -7.26 1.25
N VAL A 103 -16.31 -6.61 0.47
CA VAL A 103 -15.26 -7.25 -0.36
C VAL A 103 -13.99 -6.42 -0.29
N SER A 104 -12.82 -7.04 -0.09
CA SER A 104 -11.56 -6.27 0.01
C SER A 104 -11.31 -5.43 -1.26
N LEU A 105 -10.63 -4.29 -1.12
CA LEU A 105 -10.30 -3.46 -2.29
C LEU A 105 -9.41 -4.21 -3.28
N GLU A 106 -8.51 -5.06 -2.79
CA GLU A 106 -7.66 -5.92 -3.60
C GLU A 106 -8.49 -6.92 -4.43
N ASP A 107 -9.46 -7.60 -3.80
CA ASP A 107 -10.37 -8.50 -4.50
C ASP A 107 -11.23 -7.72 -5.50
N ALA A 108 -11.79 -6.57 -5.10
CA ALA A 108 -12.63 -5.75 -5.97
C ALA A 108 -11.89 -5.32 -7.25
N TRP A 109 -10.63 -4.90 -7.12
CA TRP A 109 -9.78 -4.58 -8.27
C TRP A 109 -9.55 -5.81 -9.16
N ALA A 110 -9.22 -6.97 -8.56
CA ALA A 110 -8.99 -8.20 -9.30
C ALA A 110 -10.24 -8.64 -10.08
N LEU A 111 -11.41 -8.63 -9.44
CA LEU A 111 -12.68 -9.00 -10.07
C LEU A 111 -13.03 -8.06 -11.23
N ASP A 112 -12.82 -6.75 -11.07
CA ASP A 112 -13.09 -5.77 -12.14
C ASP A 112 -12.16 -5.94 -13.34
N ARG A 113 -10.88 -6.21 -13.08
CA ARG A 113 -9.90 -6.51 -14.13
C ARG A 113 -10.21 -7.83 -14.83
N LEU A 114 -10.56 -8.88 -14.10
CA LEU A 114 -10.95 -10.15 -14.73
C LEU A 114 -12.20 -10.01 -15.59
N ARG A 115 -13.21 -9.25 -15.15
CA ARG A 115 -14.39 -8.96 -15.99
C ARG A 115 -14.03 -8.26 -17.30
N SER A 116 -13.08 -7.33 -17.28
CA SER A 116 -12.63 -6.66 -18.52
C SER A 116 -11.83 -7.58 -19.45
N LEU A 117 -11.14 -8.58 -18.89
CA LEU A 117 -10.40 -9.59 -19.65
C LEU A 117 -11.28 -10.74 -20.18
N ALA A 118 -12.43 -10.99 -19.56
CA ALA A 118 -13.31 -12.12 -19.89
C ALA A 118 -13.66 -12.27 -21.37
N PRO A 119 -13.93 -11.21 -22.15
CA PRO A 119 -14.21 -11.34 -23.60
C PRO A 119 -13.04 -11.95 -24.40
N THR A 120 -11.82 -11.86 -23.88
CA THR A 120 -10.60 -12.41 -24.50
C THR A 120 -10.25 -13.82 -23.99
N LYS A 121 -11.06 -14.36 -23.07
CA LYS A 121 -10.81 -15.60 -22.32
C LYS A 121 -12.06 -16.49 -22.28
N PRO A 122 -12.54 -16.99 -23.43
CA PRO A 122 -13.77 -17.79 -23.49
C PRO A 122 -13.73 -19.05 -22.60
N GLU A 123 -12.54 -19.61 -22.36
CA GLU A 123 -12.34 -20.77 -21.49
C GLU A 123 -12.74 -20.52 -20.02
N TRP A 124 -12.81 -19.26 -19.57
CA TRP A 124 -13.24 -18.91 -18.22
C TRP A 124 -14.73 -19.20 -17.97
N ALA A 125 -15.54 -19.33 -19.03
CA ALA A 125 -16.96 -19.66 -18.88
C ALA A 125 -17.18 -21.07 -18.27
N SER A 126 -16.21 -21.98 -18.40
CA SER A 126 -16.31 -23.37 -17.91
C SER A 126 -15.23 -23.75 -16.89
N THR A 127 -14.31 -22.85 -16.55
CA THR A 127 -13.16 -23.14 -15.68
C THR A 127 -13.37 -22.56 -14.27
N PRO A 128 -13.58 -23.36 -13.21
CA PRO A 128 -13.67 -22.83 -11.86
C PRO A 128 -12.38 -22.11 -11.41
N PRO A 129 -12.47 -20.99 -10.66
CA PRO A 129 -13.66 -20.36 -10.10
C PRO A 129 -14.30 -19.26 -10.95
N PHE A 130 -13.86 -19.06 -12.20
CA PHE A 130 -14.28 -17.94 -13.06
C PHE A 130 -15.79 -17.84 -13.35
N PRO A 131 -16.58 -18.93 -13.47
CA PRO A 131 -18.03 -18.84 -13.69
C PRO A 131 -18.75 -18.01 -12.62
N ALA A 132 -18.32 -18.09 -11.36
CA ALA A 132 -18.91 -17.31 -10.27
C ALA A 132 -18.72 -15.79 -10.47
N LEU A 133 -17.58 -15.40 -11.06
CA LEU A 133 -17.32 -14.00 -11.41
C LEU A 133 -18.17 -13.55 -12.60
N LEU A 134 -18.20 -14.36 -13.66
CA LEU A 134 -18.85 -14.01 -14.93
C LEU A 134 -20.37 -13.93 -14.81
N GLY A 135 -20.97 -14.77 -13.95
CA GLY A 135 -22.40 -14.74 -13.66
C GLY A 135 -22.87 -13.52 -12.87
N ASN A 136 -21.95 -12.70 -12.35
CA ASN A 136 -22.23 -11.57 -11.47
C ASN A 136 -23.16 -11.92 -10.29
N ASP A 137 -23.05 -13.14 -9.77
CA ASP A 137 -23.86 -13.66 -8.68
C ASP A 137 -23.19 -13.34 -7.33
N PRO A 138 -23.76 -12.44 -6.51
CA PRO A 138 -23.19 -12.09 -5.21
C PRO A 138 -23.10 -13.28 -4.24
N ALA A 139 -24.02 -14.24 -4.33
CA ALA A 139 -24.00 -15.42 -3.48
C ALA A 139 -22.86 -16.37 -3.87
N ALA A 140 -22.67 -16.60 -5.18
CA ALA A 140 -21.54 -17.36 -5.68
C ALA A 140 -20.21 -16.69 -5.34
N LEU A 141 -20.12 -15.36 -5.51
CA LEU A 141 -18.94 -14.58 -5.14
C LEU A 141 -18.67 -14.61 -3.64
N ALA A 142 -19.69 -14.72 -2.78
CA ALA A 142 -19.54 -14.87 -1.32
C ALA A 142 -19.15 -16.31 -0.92
N ALA A 143 -19.52 -17.31 -1.71
CA ALA A 143 -19.21 -18.72 -1.47
C ALA A 143 -17.77 -19.12 -1.87
N LEU A 144 -17.04 -18.29 -2.63
CA LEU A 144 -15.64 -18.58 -2.99
C LEU A 144 -14.77 -18.84 -1.75
N SER A 145 -13.93 -19.87 -1.84
CA SER A 145 -12.94 -20.19 -0.81
C SER A 145 -11.74 -19.22 -0.86
N PRO A 146 -10.92 -19.12 0.20
CA PRO A 146 -9.66 -18.38 0.13
C PRO A 146 -8.75 -18.81 -1.02
N ALA A 147 -8.75 -20.10 -1.36
CA ALA A 147 -7.98 -20.62 -2.49
C ALA A 147 -8.54 -20.15 -3.84
N ASP A 148 -9.87 -20.02 -3.97
CA ASP A 148 -10.49 -19.46 -5.17
C ASP A 148 -10.13 -17.99 -5.37
N LEU A 149 -10.19 -17.19 -4.29
CA LEU A 149 -9.79 -15.78 -4.32
C LEU A 149 -8.31 -15.61 -4.68
N ALA A 150 -7.44 -16.48 -4.14
CA ALA A 150 -6.03 -16.48 -4.49
C ALA A 150 -5.82 -16.78 -5.99
N ARG A 151 -6.56 -17.75 -6.55
CA ARG A 151 -6.52 -18.06 -7.99
C ARG A 151 -7.03 -16.91 -8.85
N LEU A 152 -8.13 -16.27 -8.48
CA LEU A 152 -8.66 -15.09 -9.20
C LEU A 152 -7.66 -13.92 -9.12
N SER A 153 -7.11 -13.64 -7.94
CA SER A 153 -6.11 -12.60 -7.74
C SER A 153 -4.87 -12.84 -8.61
N ALA A 154 -4.35 -14.07 -8.62
CA ALA A 154 -3.20 -14.43 -9.43
C ALA A 154 -3.51 -14.26 -10.93
N ALA A 155 -4.65 -14.77 -11.41
CA ALA A 155 -5.08 -14.61 -12.79
C ALA A 155 -5.25 -13.13 -13.19
N ALA A 156 -5.70 -12.27 -12.28
CA ALA A 156 -5.79 -10.83 -12.52
C ALA A 156 -4.40 -10.21 -12.70
N LEU A 157 -3.39 -10.67 -11.96
CA LEU A 157 -2.01 -10.14 -12.04
C LEU A 157 -1.22 -10.71 -13.23
N ALA A 158 -1.66 -11.82 -13.80
CA ALA A 158 -0.94 -12.56 -14.84
C ALA A 158 -0.42 -11.67 -15.98
N GLY A 159 0.89 -11.79 -16.25
CA GLY A 159 1.56 -11.11 -17.34
C GLY A 159 1.86 -9.63 -17.13
N LEU A 160 1.42 -9.04 -16.01
CA LEU A 160 1.76 -7.67 -15.65
C LEU A 160 3.10 -7.58 -14.92
N ASP A 161 3.76 -6.44 -15.02
CA ASP A 161 4.78 -6.04 -14.04
C ASP A 161 4.23 -5.07 -12.97
N GLN A 162 5.09 -4.71 -12.02
CA GLN A 162 4.72 -3.85 -10.89
C GLN A 162 4.29 -2.44 -11.33
N ASP A 163 4.91 -1.87 -12.36
CA ASP A 163 4.62 -0.51 -12.81
C ASP A 163 3.28 -0.45 -13.56
N GLU A 164 2.94 -1.49 -14.32
CA GLU A 164 1.65 -1.64 -14.95
C GLU A 164 0.53 -1.83 -13.92
N ILE A 165 0.74 -2.67 -12.89
CA ILE A 165 -0.22 -2.84 -11.80
C ILE A 165 -0.43 -1.50 -11.10
N ARG A 166 0.66 -0.81 -10.74
CA ARG A 166 0.59 0.51 -10.10
C ARG A 166 -0.22 1.49 -10.94
N THR A 167 0.06 1.56 -12.24
CA THR A 167 -0.65 2.44 -13.18
C THR A 167 -2.14 2.13 -13.23
N GLN A 168 -2.50 0.85 -13.34
CA GLN A 168 -3.90 0.43 -13.39
C GLN A 168 -4.65 0.69 -12.08
N VAL A 169 -4.04 0.39 -10.93
CA VAL A 169 -4.65 0.64 -9.62
C VAL A 169 -4.85 2.14 -9.40
N LEU A 170 -3.86 2.98 -9.73
CA LEU A 170 -3.99 4.44 -9.63
C LEU A 170 -5.11 5.01 -10.53
N ALA A 171 -5.38 4.39 -11.67
CA ALA A 171 -6.53 4.75 -12.48
C ALA A 171 -7.84 4.27 -11.85
N TRP A 172 -7.88 3.01 -11.41
CA TRP A 172 -9.06 2.35 -10.85
C TRP A 172 -9.58 2.99 -9.56
N VAL A 173 -8.70 3.44 -8.65
CA VAL A 173 -9.12 3.97 -7.34
C VAL A 173 -10.02 5.20 -7.41
N ARG A 174 -10.01 5.92 -8.55
CA ARG A 174 -10.81 7.13 -8.79
C ARG A 174 -12.16 6.85 -9.44
N VAL A 175 -12.38 5.63 -9.93
CA VAL A 175 -13.56 5.28 -10.70
C VAL A 175 -14.57 4.60 -9.79
N ALA A 176 -15.82 5.07 -9.81
CA ALA A 176 -16.95 4.40 -9.20
C ALA A 176 -17.62 3.48 -10.24
N PRO A 177 -17.48 2.15 -10.13
CA PRO A 177 -18.24 1.23 -10.98
C PRO A 177 -19.74 1.24 -10.58
N PRO A 178 -20.66 0.88 -11.50
CA PRO A 178 -22.10 0.89 -11.22
C PRO A 178 -22.45 0.11 -9.95
N GLY A 179 -23.22 0.74 -9.06
CA GLY A 179 -23.67 0.14 -7.80
C GLY A 179 -22.62 0.05 -6.69
N ARG A 180 -21.40 0.60 -6.89
CA ARG A 180 -20.34 0.67 -5.88
C ARG A 180 -19.77 2.09 -5.79
N HIS A 181 -19.20 2.41 -4.64
CA HIS A 181 -18.46 3.66 -4.44
C HIS A 181 -17.09 3.59 -5.09
N ALA A 182 -16.49 4.75 -5.39
CA ALA A 182 -15.11 4.75 -5.81
C ALA A 182 -14.23 4.26 -4.65
N PRO A 183 -13.17 3.48 -4.91
CA PRO A 183 -12.27 3.02 -3.85
C PRO A 183 -11.67 4.16 -3.01
N ALA A 184 -11.42 5.33 -3.62
CA ALA A 184 -10.97 6.52 -2.91
C ALA A 184 -11.96 7.02 -1.85
N ASP A 185 -13.27 6.82 -2.06
CA ASP A 185 -14.30 7.24 -1.10
C ASP A 185 -14.36 6.32 0.13
N LEU A 186 -13.86 5.09 0.00
CA LEU A 186 -13.78 4.11 1.10
C LEU A 186 -12.56 4.36 2.02
N ALA A 187 -11.62 5.20 1.62
CA ALA A 187 -10.46 5.57 2.42
C ALA A 187 -10.86 6.45 3.61
N ARG A 188 -10.42 6.12 4.82
CA ARG A 188 -10.76 6.91 6.02
C ARG A 188 -9.85 8.13 6.17
N PRO A 189 -10.41 9.36 6.15
CA PRO A 189 -9.61 10.59 6.29
C PRO A 189 -8.85 10.66 7.63
N ALA A 190 -9.48 10.19 8.71
CA ALA A 190 -8.89 10.13 10.05
C ALA A 190 -7.56 9.35 10.09
N MET A 191 -7.39 8.34 9.24
CA MET A 191 -6.16 7.57 9.17
C MET A 191 -5.04 8.29 8.42
N ARG A 192 -5.37 9.15 7.43
CA ARG A 192 -4.37 10.03 6.80
C ARG A 192 -3.79 11.00 7.82
N GLU A 193 -4.65 11.59 8.64
CA GLU A 193 -4.23 12.51 9.71
C GLU A 193 -3.38 11.82 10.78
N LEU A 194 -3.72 10.59 11.16
CA LEU A 194 -2.94 9.81 12.11
C LEU A 194 -1.57 9.44 11.54
N LEU A 195 -1.50 8.97 10.29
CA LEU A 195 -0.24 8.66 9.63
C LEU A 195 0.66 9.89 9.50
N GLU A 196 0.07 11.05 9.20
CA GLU A 196 0.79 12.33 9.15
C GLU A 196 1.35 12.71 10.52
N LEU A 197 0.53 12.66 11.57
CA LEU A 197 0.96 12.92 12.93
C LEU A 197 2.10 11.98 13.35
N LEU A 198 1.98 10.69 13.06
CA LEU A 198 3.03 9.73 13.37
C LEU A 198 4.34 10.04 12.62
N ARG A 199 4.24 10.50 11.37
CA ARG A 199 5.40 10.96 10.59
C ARG A 199 6.11 12.14 11.25
N THR A 200 5.38 13.15 11.76
CA THR A 200 6.01 14.26 12.49
C THR A 200 6.64 13.84 13.83
N TRP A 201 6.24 12.68 14.36
CA TRP A 201 6.81 12.04 15.54
C TRP A 201 7.90 11.00 15.22
N ASN A 202 8.43 11.00 13.99
CA ASN A 202 9.47 10.08 13.50
C ASN A 202 9.08 8.59 13.54
N PHE A 203 7.79 8.27 13.47
CA PHE A 203 7.36 6.89 13.29
C PHE A 203 7.56 6.41 11.85
N ARG A 204 7.99 5.17 11.72
CA ARG A 204 7.90 4.38 10.49
C ARG A 204 6.62 3.56 10.53
N SER A 205 5.65 3.98 9.73
CA SER A 205 4.35 3.32 9.60
C SER A 205 4.38 2.25 8.52
N TYR A 206 4.08 1.01 8.88
CA TYR A 206 3.95 -0.14 7.99
C TYR A 206 2.50 -0.56 7.87
N VAL A 207 2.15 -1.13 6.72
CA VAL A 207 0.83 -1.69 6.45
C VAL A 207 0.95 -3.20 6.32
N VAL A 208 0.02 -3.92 6.93
CA VAL A 208 -0.09 -5.38 6.81
C VAL A 208 -1.43 -5.76 6.16
N SER A 209 -1.36 -6.53 5.07
CA SER A 209 -2.53 -7.01 4.33
C SER A 209 -2.46 -8.53 4.14
N ASP A 210 -3.63 -9.13 4.00
CA ASP A 210 -3.78 -10.53 3.57
C ASP A 210 -3.94 -10.62 2.03
N GLY A 211 -4.16 -9.47 1.36
CA GLY A 211 -4.24 -9.38 -0.10
C GLY A 211 -2.87 -9.34 -0.79
N PRO A 212 -2.81 -9.44 -2.13
CA PRO A 212 -1.56 -9.40 -2.88
C PRO A 212 -0.80 -8.08 -2.64
N ALA A 213 0.49 -8.19 -2.33
CA ALA A 213 1.35 -7.06 -2.02
C ALA A 213 1.39 -6.04 -3.15
N GLU A 214 1.34 -6.49 -4.40
CA GLU A 214 1.43 -5.67 -5.60
C GLU A 214 0.30 -4.64 -5.67
N VAL A 215 -0.93 -5.10 -5.44
CA VAL A 215 -2.13 -4.25 -5.43
C VAL A 215 -2.15 -3.41 -4.16
N THR A 216 -1.87 -4.03 -3.01
CA THR A 216 -1.85 -3.33 -1.70
C THR A 216 -0.89 -2.14 -1.73
N ARG A 217 0.31 -2.31 -2.30
CA ARG A 217 1.32 -1.24 -2.46
C ARG A 217 0.78 -0.04 -3.21
N ALA A 218 0.13 -0.29 -4.35
CA ALA A 218 -0.44 0.79 -5.15
C ALA A 218 -1.64 1.45 -4.47
N LEU A 219 -2.46 0.70 -3.73
CA LEU A 219 -3.57 1.24 -2.94
C LEU A 219 -3.07 2.15 -1.81
N VAL A 220 -2.10 1.71 -1.01
CA VAL A 220 -1.61 2.54 0.11
C VAL A 220 -0.86 3.78 -0.37
N GLU A 221 -0.18 3.70 -1.51
CA GLU A 221 0.45 4.86 -2.14
C GLU A 221 -0.64 5.86 -2.56
N ALA A 222 -1.65 5.40 -3.29
CA ALA A 222 -2.74 6.24 -3.79
C ALA A 222 -3.60 6.85 -2.67
N LEU A 223 -3.87 6.08 -1.63
CA LEU A 223 -4.84 6.42 -0.59
C LEU A 223 -4.20 6.97 0.68
N TYR A 224 -2.89 6.85 0.89
CA TYR A 224 -2.25 7.31 2.13
C TYR A 224 -0.87 7.92 1.95
N ASP A 225 -0.36 8.03 0.72
CA ASP A 225 0.99 8.55 0.46
C ASP A 225 2.07 7.75 1.24
N LEU A 226 1.83 6.45 1.43
CA LEU A 226 2.78 5.54 2.08
C LEU A 226 3.65 4.85 1.02
N PRO A 227 4.98 4.84 1.19
CA PRO A 227 5.86 4.16 0.25
C PRO A 227 5.58 2.66 0.18
N ALA A 228 5.60 2.11 -1.03
CA ALA A 228 5.31 0.70 -1.31
C ALA A 228 6.17 -0.30 -0.49
N TYR A 229 7.42 0.05 -0.20
CA TYR A 229 8.32 -0.80 0.61
C TYR A 229 7.92 -0.87 2.10
N ARG A 230 6.88 -0.15 2.54
CA ARG A 230 6.31 -0.26 3.89
C ARG A 230 5.11 -1.22 3.97
N VAL A 231 4.83 -1.96 2.90
CA VAL A 231 3.76 -2.97 2.86
C VAL A 231 4.32 -4.37 3.12
N ILE A 232 3.72 -5.05 4.09
CA ILE A 232 3.98 -6.44 4.47
C ILE A 232 2.76 -7.25 4.06
N ALA A 233 2.87 -8.00 2.97
CA ALA A 233 1.76 -8.75 2.40
C ALA A 233 2.28 -9.94 1.58
N PRO A 234 1.44 -10.95 1.30
CA PRO A 234 1.77 -12.05 0.39
C PRO A 234 2.27 -11.55 -0.97
N LEU A 235 3.37 -12.13 -1.44
CA LEU A 235 3.93 -11.86 -2.76
C LEU A 235 3.41 -12.88 -3.76
N SER A 236 3.12 -12.43 -4.97
CA SER A 236 2.81 -13.32 -6.09
C SER A 236 4.09 -13.89 -6.71
N GLN A 237 4.00 -15.05 -7.38
CA GLN A 237 5.14 -15.61 -8.10
C GLN A 237 5.52 -14.73 -9.30
N ILE A 238 6.82 -14.54 -9.51
CA ILE A 238 7.36 -13.76 -10.64
C ILE A 238 8.09 -14.66 -11.63
N GLU A 239 7.93 -14.36 -12.90
CA GLU A 239 8.72 -14.91 -14.01
C GLU A 239 9.69 -13.84 -14.49
N VAL A 240 10.96 -14.22 -14.60
CA VAL A 240 11.97 -13.38 -15.25
C VAL A 240 11.85 -13.59 -16.76
N ARG A 241 11.44 -12.55 -17.49
CA ARG A 241 11.43 -12.56 -18.95
C ARG A 241 12.60 -11.74 -19.46
N ASP A 242 13.50 -12.43 -20.17
CA ASP A 242 14.59 -11.78 -20.88
C ASP A 242 14.06 -11.24 -22.22
N GLN A 243 14.01 -9.91 -22.36
CA GLN A 243 13.66 -9.24 -23.61
C GLN A 243 14.92 -8.66 -24.27
N GLY A 244 16.00 -9.43 -24.28
CA GLY A 244 17.26 -9.12 -24.96
C GLY A 244 18.14 -8.15 -24.15
N VAL A 245 17.73 -6.89 -24.04
CA VAL A 245 18.51 -5.82 -23.34
C VAL A 245 17.88 -5.43 -21.99
N ARG A 246 16.69 -5.94 -21.68
CA ARG A 246 15.97 -5.63 -20.43
C ARG A 246 15.47 -6.91 -19.77
N THR A 247 15.80 -7.07 -18.50
CA THR A 247 15.18 -8.04 -17.60
C THR A 247 13.87 -7.46 -17.09
N ARG A 248 12.75 -8.14 -17.39
CA ARG A 248 11.43 -7.80 -16.87
C ARG A 248 10.97 -8.90 -15.94
N PHE A 249 10.35 -8.55 -14.82
CA PHE A 249 9.64 -9.50 -13.98
C PHE A 249 8.14 -9.31 -14.20
N VAL A 250 7.44 -10.40 -14.50
CA VAL A 250 5.98 -10.39 -14.60
C VAL A 250 5.38 -11.41 -13.66
N PHE A 251 4.15 -11.20 -13.23
CA PHE A 251 3.47 -12.18 -12.38
C PHE A 251 3.02 -13.39 -13.21
N SER A 252 3.30 -14.60 -12.71
CA SER A 252 3.07 -15.86 -13.45
C SER A 252 1.58 -16.17 -13.68
N GLY A 253 0.69 -15.60 -12.87
CA GLY A 253 -0.72 -15.95 -12.86
C GLY A 253 -1.07 -17.10 -11.91
N GLU A 254 -0.07 -17.65 -11.22
CA GLU A 254 -0.25 -18.69 -10.21
C GLU A 254 -0.14 -18.12 -8.79
N PRO A 255 -1.02 -18.53 -7.85
CA PRO A 255 -0.92 -18.09 -6.47
C PRO A 255 0.36 -18.64 -5.85
N ALA A 256 1.07 -17.81 -5.07
CA ALA A 256 2.15 -18.32 -4.24
C ALA A 256 1.56 -19.24 -3.15
N PRO A 257 2.19 -20.39 -2.85
CA PRO A 257 1.74 -21.22 -1.74
C PRO A 257 1.81 -20.40 -0.45
N PRO A 258 0.76 -20.38 0.39
CA PRO A 258 0.83 -19.69 1.66
C PRO A 258 1.97 -20.32 2.48
N PRO A 259 2.82 -19.52 3.14
CA PRO A 259 3.84 -20.08 4.01
C PRO A 259 3.16 -20.91 5.11
N SER A 260 3.55 -22.18 5.24
CA SER A 260 2.92 -23.11 6.20
C SER A 260 2.94 -22.55 7.62
N GLY A 261 1.75 -22.46 8.24
CA GLY A 261 1.57 -21.93 9.61
C GLY A 261 1.92 -20.45 9.76
N ALA A 262 1.89 -19.64 8.69
CA ALA A 262 2.11 -18.20 8.80
C ALA A 262 0.86 -17.51 9.35
N SER A 263 0.97 -16.98 10.57
CA SER A 263 0.04 -15.98 11.07
C SER A 263 0.51 -14.59 10.67
N ARG A 264 -0.41 -13.62 10.62
CA ARG A 264 -0.10 -12.20 10.45
C ARG A 264 1.03 -11.74 11.38
N LEU A 265 0.97 -12.16 12.65
CA LEU A 265 2.02 -11.90 13.64
C LEU A 265 3.39 -12.43 13.19
N ARG A 266 3.47 -13.69 12.75
CA ARG A 266 4.73 -14.30 12.31
C ARG A 266 5.33 -13.57 11.11
N THR A 267 4.51 -13.17 10.14
CA THR A 267 4.96 -12.41 8.97
C THR A 267 5.51 -11.05 9.38
N VAL A 268 4.81 -10.33 10.28
CA VAL A 268 5.25 -9.02 10.78
C VAL A 268 6.55 -9.14 11.58
N VAL A 269 6.66 -10.13 12.48
CA VAL A 269 7.88 -10.40 13.26
C VAL A 269 9.07 -10.68 12.34
N HIS A 270 8.87 -11.53 11.33
CA HIS A 270 9.90 -11.89 10.37
C HIS A 270 10.38 -10.69 9.55
N HIS A 271 9.46 -9.81 9.13
CA HIS A 271 9.81 -8.67 8.28
C HIS A 271 10.42 -7.50 9.05
N LEU A 272 9.85 -7.16 10.21
CA LEU A 272 10.26 -5.98 10.96
C LEU A 272 11.46 -6.23 11.87
N GLY A 273 11.57 -7.43 12.45
CA GLY A 273 12.58 -7.74 13.47
C GLY A 273 12.46 -6.90 14.76
N VAL A 274 11.49 -6.00 14.84
CA VAL A 274 11.24 -5.11 15.97
C VAL A 274 9.77 -5.13 16.35
N ARG A 275 9.50 -5.00 17.65
CA ARG A 275 8.14 -4.92 18.14
C ARG A 275 7.59 -3.50 17.93
N PRO A 276 6.43 -3.32 17.25
CA PRO A 276 5.81 -2.02 17.08
C PRO A 276 5.45 -1.37 18.41
N LEU A 277 5.46 -0.04 18.45
CA LEU A 277 4.93 0.77 19.54
C LEU A 277 3.43 1.03 19.35
N LEU A 278 2.97 1.05 18.11
CA LEU A 278 1.56 1.23 17.77
C LEU A 278 1.10 0.11 16.83
N VAL A 279 -0.03 -0.51 17.13
CA VAL A 279 -0.70 -1.46 16.24
C VAL A 279 -2.17 -1.07 16.11
N ALA A 280 -2.68 -1.04 14.89
CA ALA A 280 -4.08 -0.85 14.60
C ALA A 280 -4.63 -2.06 13.82
N GLY A 281 -5.70 -2.66 14.33
CA GLY A 281 -6.34 -3.85 13.75
C GLY A 281 -7.86 -3.80 13.90
N ALA A 282 -8.58 -4.57 13.07
CA ALA A 282 -10.04 -4.61 13.05
C ALA A 282 -10.62 -6.04 13.03
N ARG A 283 -9.80 -7.04 12.75
CA ARG A 283 -10.23 -8.43 12.53
C ARG A 283 -9.67 -9.37 13.60
N GLU A 284 -10.29 -10.53 13.76
CA GLU A 284 -9.79 -11.58 14.66
C GLU A 284 -8.32 -11.95 14.36
N SER A 285 -7.93 -11.95 13.07
CA SER A 285 -6.56 -12.20 12.62
C SER A 285 -5.54 -11.15 13.10
N ASP A 286 -5.98 -9.96 13.50
CA ASP A 286 -5.14 -8.92 14.08
C ASP A 286 -4.91 -9.11 15.59
N GLY A 287 -5.74 -9.92 16.26
CA GLY A 287 -5.72 -10.14 17.71
C GLY A 287 -4.33 -10.49 18.25
N PRO A 288 -3.64 -11.52 17.71
CA PRO A 288 -2.28 -11.86 18.14
C PRO A 288 -1.27 -10.74 17.96
N LEU A 289 -1.41 -9.91 16.91
CA LEU A 289 -0.51 -8.78 16.66
C LEU A 289 -0.75 -7.65 17.66
N LEU A 290 -2.02 -7.35 17.96
CA LEU A 290 -2.41 -6.39 18.99
C LEU A 290 -1.90 -6.83 20.37
N GLU A 291 -2.09 -8.11 20.74
CA GLU A 291 -1.61 -8.68 22.00
C GLU A 291 -0.09 -8.60 22.13
N TRP A 292 0.64 -8.98 21.06
CA TRP A 292 2.11 -8.93 21.06
C TRP A 292 2.64 -7.52 21.30
N ALA A 293 2.01 -6.50 20.68
CA ALA A 293 2.35 -5.10 20.92
C ALA A 293 2.06 -4.66 22.36
N SER A 294 0.94 -5.11 22.94
CA SER A 294 0.54 -4.78 24.32
C SER A 294 1.40 -5.42 25.41
N GLY A 295 2.17 -6.45 25.09
CA GLY A 295 3.08 -7.12 26.04
C GLY A 295 4.39 -6.38 26.32
N ARG A 296 4.45 -5.05 26.13
CA ARG A 296 5.68 -4.24 26.26
C ARG A 296 5.76 -3.51 27.59
N LYS A 297 6.99 -3.23 28.04
CA LYS A 297 7.27 -2.29 29.15
C LYS A 297 7.24 -0.84 28.69
N ALA A 298 7.88 -0.54 27.55
CA ALA A 298 7.85 0.78 26.93
C ALA A 298 6.41 1.19 26.54
N PRO A 299 6.11 2.50 26.44
CA PRO A 299 4.79 2.98 26.05
C PRO A 299 4.34 2.31 24.74
N PHE A 300 3.10 1.85 24.71
CA PHE A 300 2.51 1.22 23.54
C PHE A 300 1.08 1.68 23.35
N LEU A 301 0.57 1.54 22.14
CA LEU A 301 -0.82 1.76 21.83
C LEU A 301 -1.34 0.70 20.86
N ALA A 302 -2.25 -0.16 21.35
CA ALA A 302 -3.04 -1.03 20.50
C ALA A 302 -4.42 -0.39 20.26
N LEU A 303 -4.82 -0.27 19.00
CA LEU A 303 -6.11 0.26 18.55
C LEU A 303 -6.93 -0.85 17.90
N GLY A 304 -8.04 -1.24 18.53
CA GLY A 304 -8.98 -2.22 18.01
C GLY A 304 -10.19 -1.53 17.38
N PHE A 305 -10.24 -1.47 16.06
CA PHE A 305 -11.32 -0.83 15.30
C PHE A 305 -12.55 -1.73 15.24
N ARG A 306 -13.72 -1.10 15.36
CA ARG A 306 -15.03 -1.72 15.15
C ARG A 306 -15.59 -1.28 13.81
N GLU A 307 -16.04 -2.23 13.00
CA GLU A 307 -16.82 -1.90 11.81
C GLU A 307 -18.28 -1.60 12.19
N ALA A 308 -18.92 -0.68 11.46
CA ALA A 308 -20.32 -0.35 11.63
C ALA A 308 -21.21 -1.43 11.00
N GLY A 309 -21.30 -2.59 11.67
CA GLY A 309 -22.03 -3.76 11.17
C GLY A 309 -21.28 -4.43 10.03
N ALA A 310 -20.67 -5.58 10.31
CA ALA A 310 -20.16 -6.43 9.25
C ALA A 310 -21.36 -6.82 8.35
N PRO A 311 -21.31 -6.61 7.04
CA PRO A 311 -22.38 -7.08 6.17
C PRO A 311 -22.57 -8.58 6.35
N SER A 312 -23.83 -9.03 6.31
CA SER A 312 -24.15 -10.47 6.31
C SER A 312 -23.36 -11.14 5.18
N GLY A 313 -22.47 -12.07 5.52
CA GLY A 313 -21.56 -12.73 4.56
C GLY A 313 -20.10 -12.28 4.58
N SER A 314 -19.68 -11.39 5.49
CA SER A 314 -18.25 -11.10 5.69
C SER A 314 -17.47 -12.37 6.05
N ARG A 315 -16.48 -12.74 5.23
CA ARG A 315 -15.62 -13.92 5.44
C ARG A 315 -14.67 -13.79 6.62
N THR A 316 -14.39 -12.56 7.04
CA THR A 316 -13.47 -12.27 8.12
C THR A 316 -14.22 -11.97 9.39
N ARG A 317 -13.87 -12.68 10.47
CA ARG A 317 -14.48 -12.45 11.77
C ARG A 317 -14.02 -11.10 12.34
N PRO A 318 -14.95 -10.30 12.92
CA PRO A 318 -14.59 -9.05 13.56
C PRO A 318 -13.67 -9.33 14.77
N LEU A 319 -12.83 -8.35 15.12
CA LEU A 319 -12.03 -8.43 16.34
C LEU A 319 -12.94 -8.69 17.55
N PRO A 320 -12.65 -9.63 18.45
CA PRO A 320 -13.49 -9.89 19.61
C PRO A 320 -13.49 -8.70 20.59
N THR A 321 -14.42 -8.66 21.54
CA THR A 321 -14.48 -7.64 22.61
C THR A 321 -13.28 -7.68 23.53
N ALA A 322 -12.72 -8.87 23.75
CA ALA A 322 -11.45 -9.10 24.41
C ALA A 322 -10.74 -10.28 23.74
N PHE A 323 -9.41 -10.26 23.70
CA PHE A 323 -8.57 -11.36 23.24
C PHE A 323 -7.50 -11.55 24.30
N SER A 324 -7.51 -12.70 24.97
CA SER A 324 -6.45 -13.10 25.92
C SER A 324 -6.14 -12.06 27.03
N GLY A 325 -7.11 -11.21 27.43
CA GLY A 325 -6.89 -10.16 28.42
C GLY A 325 -5.98 -9.00 27.97
N ALA A 326 -5.62 -8.95 26.68
CA ALA A 326 -4.82 -7.89 26.11
C ALA A 326 -5.52 -6.52 26.22
N ARG A 327 -4.75 -5.50 26.57
CA ARG A 327 -5.22 -4.11 26.64
C ARG A 327 -5.09 -3.45 25.27
N TRP A 328 -6.21 -3.11 24.65
CA TRP A 328 -6.25 -2.17 23.52
C TRP A 328 -7.36 -1.15 23.72
N THR A 329 -7.22 -0.02 23.05
CA THR A 329 -8.27 0.99 23.00
C THR A 329 -9.22 0.63 21.87
N VAL A 330 -10.50 0.44 22.19
CA VAL A 330 -11.54 0.21 21.18
C VAL A 330 -11.81 1.53 20.46
N VAL A 331 -11.83 1.48 19.14
CA VAL A 331 -12.13 2.62 18.28
C VAL A 331 -13.44 2.33 17.56
N THR A 332 -14.49 3.10 17.85
CA THR A 332 -15.79 2.93 17.22
C THR A 332 -15.99 3.89 16.04
N PRO A 333 -16.82 3.54 15.04
CA PRO A 333 -17.08 4.39 13.88
C PRO A 333 -17.42 5.83 14.25
N SER A 334 -18.29 6.03 15.25
CA SER A 334 -18.73 7.36 15.66
C SER A 334 -17.59 8.29 16.09
N GLU A 335 -16.41 7.76 16.41
CA GLU A 335 -15.24 8.51 16.88
C GLU A 335 -14.36 9.07 15.76
N TYR A 336 -14.38 8.47 14.56
CA TYR A 336 -13.53 8.88 13.42
C TYR A 336 -14.31 9.23 12.15
N TRP A 337 -15.64 9.11 12.19
CA TRP A 337 -16.53 9.56 11.14
C TRP A 337 -17.03 11.00 11.39
N LEU A 338 -16.63 11.93 10.53
CA LEU A 338 -17.28 13.24 10.41
C LEU A 338 -18.64 13.15 9.68
N SER A 339 -18.90 12.06 8.94
CA SER A 339 -20.17 11.75 8.26
C SER A 339 -20.45 10.25 8.37
N PRO A 340 -21.72 9.79 8.42
CA PRO A 340 -22.04 8.38 8.66
C PRO A 340 -21.39 7.44 7.62
N PRO A 341 -21.13 6.17 7.98
CA PRO A 341 -20.48 5.21 7.10
C PRO A 341 -21.21 5.11 5.76
N ILE A 342 -20.42 5.03 4.70
CA ILE A 342 -20.91 4.83 3.35
C ILE A 342 -21.69 3.52 3.30
N ARG A 343 -23.02 3.61 3.13
CA ARG A 343 -23.87 2.43 2.94
C ARG A 343 -23.64 1.88 1.52
N PRO A 344 -23.70 0.55 1.32
CA PRO A 344 -23.80 0.01 -0.03
C PRO A 344 -24.94 0.70 -0.77
N ALA A 345 -24.75 1.02 -2.05
CA ALA A 345 -25.85 1.49 -2.87
C ALA A 345 -26.98 0.47 -2.78
N ALA A 346 -28.19 0.91 -2.46
CA ALA A 346 -29.35 0.02 -2.52
C ALA A 346 -29.40 -0.56 -3.94
N PRO A 347 -29.60 -1.88 -4.12
CA PRO A 347 -29.80 -2.42 -5.45
C PRO A 347 -30.96 -1.65 -6.09
N GLY A 348 -30.70 -1.10 -7.29
CA GLY A 348 -31.70 -0.36 -8.05
C GLY A 348 -32.97 -1.19 -8.17
N LYS A 349 -34.11 -0.59 -7.84
CA LYS A 349 -35.43 -1.18 -8.03
C LYS A 349 -35.76 -1.33 -9.51
#